data_AF-A0A4Z1DC48-F1
#
_entry.id   AF-A0A4Z1DC48-F1
#
_cell.length_a   1.000
_cell.length_b   1.000
_cell.length_c   1.000
_cell.angle_alpha   90.00
_cell.angle_beta   90.00
_cell.angle_gamma   90.00
#
_symmetry.space_group_name_H-M   'P 1'
#
loop_
_entity.id
_entity.type
_entity.pdbx_description
1 polymer ?
#
loop_
_entity_poly.entity_id
_entity_poly.type
_entity_poly.pdbx_seq_one_letter_code
_entity_poly.pdbx_strand_id
1 'polypeptide(L)'
;METMRDRFGVVASQLLDEDPRVAVVLAEIGRDAFTDAARRHPDRLINVGIREQLLVGAAAGLSLTGMRPLVHTFAAFLVERPFEQVKLDLGHQDTGAVLVSAGASFDWPAGGQTHMSPGDVALLDTLDDWTVHVPGHPDEAETLLRHAVAAGDDKVYVRLSLQRNRLPLPVDGARFLTVREGRAGVVVAVGPMLDAVLAATEGLDVTVLYATTVRPFDATALRQATEAAGTDVVLVEPYLAGTSTRAAAEALSDVPHRVLGLGVGRRELRRYGTLDEHLAAHGLDARGLRERIGAFTGAGAVSA
;
A
#
# COMPACT_ATOMS: atom_id res chain seq x y z
N MET A 1 -18.80 9.24 -4.12
CA MET A 1 -18.37 7.85 -3.83
C MET A 1 -17.21 7.96 -2.87
N GLU A 2 -17.30 7.33 -1.70
CA GLU A 2 -16.32 7.50 -0.62
C GLU A 2 -14.94 6.94 -1.01
N THR A 3 -13.88 7.71 -0.75
CA THR A 3 -12.48 7.31 -0.95
C THR A 3 -11.89 6.69 0.33
N MET A 4 -10.77 5.97 0.22
CA MET A 4 -10.08 5.44 1.41
C MET A 4 -9.59 6.57 2.32
N ARG A 5 -9.23 7.73 1.74
CA ARG A 5 -8.82 8.91 2.51
C ARG A 5 -9.99 9.51 3.29
N ASP A 6 -11.18 9.58 2.69
CA ASP A 6 -12.39 10.04 3.40
C ASP A 6 -12.69 9.11 4.58
N ARG A 7 -12.62 7.80 4.35
CA ARG A 7 -12.81 6.79 5.39
C ARG A 7 -11.76 6.91 6.50
N PHE A 8 -10.49 7.12 6.16
CA PHE A 8 -9.44 7.40 7.14
C PHE A 8 -9.78 8.59 8.03
N GLY A 9 -10.24 9.71 7.47
CA GLY A 9 -10.60 10.90 8.25
C GLY A 9 -11.69 10.61 9.29
N VAL A 10 -12.72 9.85 8.90
CA VAL A 10 -13.80 9.41 9.81
C VAL A 10 -13.25 8.50 10.91
N VAL A 11 -12.50 7.46 10.54
CA VAL A 11 -12.03 6.44 11.48
C VAL A 11 -10.96 7.01 12.43
N ALA A 12 -10.02 7.81 11.94
CA ALA A 12 -9.04 8.48 12.79
C ALA A 12 -9.70 9.44 13.79
N SER A 13 -10.79 10.11 13.40
CA SER A 13 -11.58 10.95 14.30
C SER A 13 -12.30 10.15 15.39
N GLN A 14 -12.76 8.92 15.08
CA GLN A 14 -13.34 7.99 16.05
C GLN A 14 -12.28 7.42 16.99
N LEU A 15 -11.10 7.05 16.46
CA LEU A 15 -9.99 6.54 17.26
C LEU A 15 -9.48 7.57 18.28
N LEU A 16 -9.54 8.86 17.97
CA LEU A 16 -9.28 9.93 18.94
C LEU A 16 -10.28 9.92 20.11
N ASP A 17 -11.54 9.55 19.87
CA ASP A 17 -12.56 9.39 20.93
C ASP A 17 -12.37 8.12 21.75
N GLU A 18 -11.95 7.04 21.10
CA GLU A 18 -11.89 5.69 21.66
C GLU A 18 -10.61 5.43 22.46
N ASP A 19 -9.47 5.98 22.05
CA ASP A 19 -8.16 5.71 22.65
C ASP A 19 -7.47 7.02 23.10
N PRO A 20 -7.20 7.20 24.41
CA PRO A 20 -6.52 8.38 24.93
C PRO A 20 -5.06 8.51 24.44
N ARG A 21 -4.43 7.43 24.00
CA ARG A 21 -3.07 7.44 23.45
C ARG A 21 -3.04 7.97 22.03
N VAL A 22 -4.12 7.87 21.26
CA VAL A 22 -4.11 8.29 19.86
C VAL A 22 -3.95 9.80 19.77
N ALA A 23 -3.01 10.22 18.92
CA ALA A 23 -2.84 11.59 18.48
C ALA A 23 -2.77 11.62 16.95
N VAL A 24 -3.31 12.65 16.31
CA VAL A 24 -3.26 12.84 14.87
C VAL A 24 -2.34 14.03 14.59
N VAL A 25 -1.25 13.77 13.86
CA VAL A 25 -0.32 14.80 13.40
C VAL A 25 -0.50 14.97 11.89
N LEU A 26 -0.86 16.17 11.47
CA LEU A 26 -1.15 16.52 10.08
C LEU A 26 -0.11 17.49 9.54
N ALA A 27 0.17 17.38 8.25
CA ALA A 27 0.53 18.55 7.47
C ALA A 27 -0.72 19.39 7.16
N GLU A 28 -0.58 20.49 6.42
CA GLU A 28 -1.76 21.30 6.01
C GLU A 28 -2.79 20.50 5.17
N ILE A 29 -2.33 19.44 4.52
CA ILE A 29 -3.15 18.59 3.64
C ILE A 29 -4.12 17.73 4.47
N GLY A 30 -5.41 17.86 4.21
CA GLY A 30 -6.46 17.01 4.81
C GLY A 30 -7.03 17.52 6.13
N ARG A 31 -6.57 18.67 6.62
CA ARG A 31 -7.06 19.30 7.86
C ARG A 31 -8.59 19.43 7.90
N ASP A 32 -9.22 19.76 6.78
CA ASP A 32 -10.66 20.05 6.76
C ASP A 32 -11.52 18.85 7.18
N ALA A 33 -11.06 17.61 6.91
CA ALA A 33 -11.70 16.38 7.35
C ALA A 33 -11.70 16.20 8.88
N PHE A 34 -10.85 16.96 9.58
CA PHE A 34 -10.61 16.84 11.01
C PHE A 34 -11.16 18.04 11.82
N THR A 35 -11.91 18.95 11.19
CA THR A 35 -12.38 20.20 11.83
C THR A 35 -13.12 19.95 13.16
N ASP A 36 -14.00 18.95 13.20
CA ASP A 36 -14.78 18.63 14.41
C ASP A 36 -13.94 17.89 15.45
N ALA A 37 -13.09 16.97 15.01
CA ALA A 37 -12.16 16.26 15.88
C ALA A 37 -11.16 17.23 16.54
N ALA A 38 -10.67 18.23 15.81
CA ALA A 38 -9.76 19.24 16.32
C ALA A 38 -10.40 20.09 17.43
N ARG A 39 -11.71 20.33 17.37
CA ARG A 39 -12.46 21.02 18.43
C ARG A 39 -12.62 20.16 19.68
N ARG A 40 -12.76 18.85 19.52
CA ARG A 40 -12.95 17.88 20.62
C ARG A 40 -11.62 17.48 21.28
N HIS A 41 -10.55 17.39 20.50
CA HIS A 41 -9.22 16.89 20.91
C HIS A 41 -8.10 17.87 20.50
N PRO A 42 -8.16 19.15 20.93
CA PRO A 42 -7.22 20.18 20.48
C PRO A 42 -5.76 19.95 20.90
N ASP A 43 -5.54 19.14 21.92
CA ASP A 43 -4.24 18.73 22.47
C ASP A 43 -3.64 17.50 21.75
N ARG A 44 -4.46 16.75 21.03
CA ARG A 44 -4.07 15.52 20.33
C ARG A 44 -4.25 15.57 18.82
N LEU A 45 -4.74 16.69 18.29
CA LEU A 45 -4.82 16.95 16.85
C LEU A 45 -3.93 18.14 16.48
N ILE A 46 -2.76 17.83 15.94
CA ILE A 46 -1.68 18.79 15.75
C ILE A 46 -1.44 18.98 14.25
N ASN A 47 -1.67 20.18 13.74
CA ASN A 47 -1.26 20.55 12.39
C ASN A 47 0.05 21.33 12.45
N VAL A 48 1.11 20.77 11.84
CA VAL A 48 2.46 21.38 11.82
C VAL A 48 2.71 22.26 10.59
N GLY A 49 1.70 22.44 9.73
CA GLY A 49 1.79 23.14 8.45
C GLY A 49 2.53 22.33 7.38
N ILE A 50 3.05 23.00 6.35
CA ILE A 50 3.83 22.37 5.26
C ILE A 50 5.28 22.16 5.73
N ARG A 51 5.46 21.26 6.70
CA ARG A 51 6.75 20.99 7.37
C ARG A 51 6.90 19.49 7.62
N GLU A 52 7.02 18.68 6.58
CA GLU A 52 6.90 17.23 6.72
C GLU A 52 8.07 16.56 7.47
N GLN A 53 9.22 17.21 7.54
CA GLN A 53 10.30 16.77 8.43
C GLN A 53 9.92 16.95 9.91
N LEU A 54 9.32 18.11 10.25
CA LEU A 54 8.77 18.35 11.59
C LEU A 54 7.59 17.44 11.90
N LEU A 55 6.76 17.11 10.90
CA LEU A 55 5.64 16.19 11.02
C LEU A 55 6.09 14.83 11.58
N VAL A 56 7.14 14.23 11.00
CA VAL A 56 7.67 12.94 11.45
C VAL A 56 8.39 13.07 12.80
N GLY A 57 9.23 14.09 12.98
CA GLY A 57 9.95 14.29 14.25
C GLY A 57 9.01 14.56 15.44
N ALA A 58 7.93 15.32 15.23
CA ALA A 58 6.91 15.55 16.25
C ALA A 58 6.16 14.25 16.59
N ALA A 59 5.84 13.42 15.60
CA ALA A 59 5.24 12.12 15.83
C ALA A 59 6.15 11.20 16.65
N ALA A 60 7.44 11.11 16.31
CA ALA A 60 8.42 10.36 17.09
C ALA A 60 8.48 10.84 18.55
N GLY A 61 8.53 12.15 18.78
CA GLY A 61 8.50 12.73 20.13
C GLY A 61 7.23 12.38 20.91
N LEU A 62 6.06 12.41 20.27
CA LEU A 62 4.80 11.97 20.89
C LEU A 62 4.85 10.48 21.25
N SER A 63 5.36 9.63 20.36
CA SER A 63 5.49 8.20 20.62
C SER A 63 6.38 7.89 21.82
N LEU A 64 7.52 8.57 21.94
CA LEU A 64 8.42 8.46 23.10
C LEU A 64 7.78 8.86 24.43
N THR A 65 6.67 9.62 24.40
CA THR A 65 5.87 9.97 25.59
C THR A 65 4.69 9.02 25.86
N GLY A 66 4.56 7.94 25.09
CA GLY A 66 3.51 6.91 25.24
C GLY A 66 2.27 7.12 24.38
N MET A 67 2.26 8.12 23.49
CA MET A 67 1.17 8.33 22.53
C MET A 67 1.27 7.35 21.35
N ARG A 68 0.17 7.12 20.63
CA ARG A 68 0.16 6.45 19.33
C ARG A 68 -0.14 7.45 18.21
N PRO A 69 0.89 8.02 17.57
CA PRO A 69 0.68 9.03 16.55
C PRO A 69 0.21 8.43 15.21
N LEU A 70 -0.89 8.95 14.68
CA LEU A 70 -1.35 8.83 13.31
C LEU A 70 -0.81 10.02 12.51
N VAL A 71 0.00 9.76 11.49
CA VAL A 71 0.71 10.81 10.75
C VAL A 71 0.21 10.86 9.30
N HIS A 72 -0.35 11.98 8.86
CA HIS A 72 -1.01 12.06 7.55
C HIS A 72 -0.55 13.22 6.66
N THR A 73 -0.23 12.86 5.41
CA THR A 73 -0.09 13.74 4.24
C THR A 73 -0.04 12.87 2.97
N PHE A 74 0.37 13.39 1.81
CA PHE A 74 0.58 12.57 0.61
C PHE A 74 1.84 11.69 0.70
N ALA A 75 1.86 10.54 0.02
CA ALA A 75 2.96 9.57 0.07
C ALA A 75 4.32 10.21 -0.26
N ALA A 76 4.39 11.05 -1.30
CA ALA A 76 5.59 11.79 -1.68
C ALA A 76 6.13 12.71 -0.57
N PHE A 77 5.23 13.18 0.31
CA PHE A 77 5.58 14.09 1.39
C PHE A 77 5.68 13.38 2.74
N LEU A 78 5.11 12.18 2.89
CA LEU A 78 5.11 11.42 4.14
C LEU A 78 6.32 10.49 4.25
N VAL A 79 6.74 9.89 3.14
CA VAL A 79 7.84 8.92 3.11
C VAL A 79 9.07 9.52 2.44
N GLU A 80 8.95 10.02 1.21
CA GLU A 80 10.13 10.41 0.42
C GLU A 80 10.79 11.68 0.97
N ARG A 81 10.03 12.77 1.15
CA ARG A 81 10.57 14.06 1.62
C ARG A 81 11.22 13.99 3.01
N PRO A 82 10.61 13.39 4.04
CA PRO A 82 11.20 13.30 5.37
C PRO A 82 11.88 11.93 5.62
N PHE A 83 12.41 11.28 4.59
CA PHE A 83 12.94 9.91 4.72
C PHE A 83 14.03 9.79 5.78
N GLU A 84 14.87 10.82 5.94
CA GLU A 84 15.87 10.83 7.01
C GLU A 84 15.23 10.83 8.40
N GLN A 85 14.15 11.58 8.61
CA GLN A 85 13.40 11.59 9.87
C GLN A 85 12.68 10.26 10.10
N VAL A 86 12.12 9.62 9.06
CA VAL A 86 11.55 8.27 9.18
C VAL A 86 12.61 7.27 9.64
N LYS A 87 13.81 7.34 9.07
CA LYS A 87 14.94 6.46 9.43
C LYS A 87 15.48 6.75 10.84
N LEU A 88 15.71 8.01 11.19
CA LEU A 88 16.39 8.38 12.43
C LEU A 88 15.42 8.52 13.60
N ASP A 89 14.31 9.22 13.40
CA ASP A 89 13.42 9.59 14.50
C ASP A 89 12.48 8.44 14.87
N LEU A 90 12.07 7.60 13.91
CA LEU A 90 11.28 6.38 14.17
C LEU A 90 12.16 5.13 14.22
N GLY A 91 12.98 4.90 13.19
CA GLY A 91 13.81 3.69 13.09
C GLY A 91 14.91 3.62 14.15
N HIS A 92 15.82 4.61 14.18
CA HIS A 92 16.98 4.58 15.09
C HIS A 92 16.62 4.76 16.57
N GLN A 93 15.57 5.52 16.88
CA GLN A 93 15.05 5.64 18.25
C GLN A 93 14.21 4.44 18.70
N ASP A 94 13.97 3.48 17.80
CA ASP A 94 13.13 2.29 18.02
C ASP A 94 11.76 2.66 18.60
N THR A 95 11.07 3.57 17.91
CA THR A 95 9.76 4.08 18.33
C THR A 95 8.75 4.04 17.17
N GLY A 96 7.47 4.08 17.53
CA GLY A 96 6.37 3.68 16.65
C GLY A 96 5.46 4.80 16.22
N ALA A 97 5.04 4.77 14.96
CA ALA A 97 3.96 5.60 14.45
C ALA A 97 3.15 4.82 13.41
N VAL A 98 1.90 5.24 13.22
CA VAL A 98 1.12 4.82 12.06
C VAL A 98 1.18 5.94 11.02
N LEU A 99 2.00 5.74 9.99
CA LEU A 99 2.04 6.62 8.84
C LEU A 99 0.87 6.26 7.92
N VAL A 100 0.04 7.24 7.57
CA VAL A 100 -1.09 7.04 6.66
C VAL A 100 -0.98 8.01 5.50
N SER A 101 -0.64 7.52 4.31
CA SER A 101 -0.53 8.38 3.12
C SER A 101 -1.82 8.44 2.32
N ALA A 102 -1.91 9.46 1.46
CA ALA A 102 -2.80 9.46 0.30
C ALA A 102 -2.02 9.78 -0.98
N GLY A 103 -2.64 9.63 -2.15
CA GLY A 103 -2.05 10.00 -3.45
C GLY A 103 -1.22 8.92 -4.13
N ALA A 104 -0.83 7.87 -3.39
CA ALA A 104 -0.13 6.67 -3.86
C ALA A 104 0.93 6.98 -4.95
N SER A 105 0.95 6.19 -6.03
CA SER A 105 1.96 6.33 -7.08
C SER A 105 1.70 7.51 -8.00
N PHE A 106 0.44 7.73 -8.38
CA PHE A 106 0.06 8.71 -9.39
C PHE A 106 -1.43 9.07 -9.31
N ASP A 107 -2.06 8.93 -8.15
CA ASP A 107 -3.50 9.08 -8.05
C ASP A 107 -3.97 10.52 -8.29
N TRP A 108 -3.05 11.48 -8.24
CA TRP A 108 -3.28 12.84 -8.68
C TRP A 108 -2.37 13.24 -9.86
N PRO A 109 -2.67 12.79 -11.09
CA PRO A 109 -1.83 13.06 -12.27
C PRO A 109 -1.57 14.55 -12.54
N ALA A 110 -2.54 15.41 -12.22
CA ALA A 110 -2.42 16.86 -12.40
C ALA A 110 -1.32 17.49 -11.50
N GLY A 111 -0.98 16.85 -10.37
CA GLY A 111 0.14 17.26 -9.52
C GLY A 111 1.52 16.91 -10.11
N GLY A 112 1.56 16.05 -11.13
CA GLY A 112 2.80 15.61 -11.78
C GLY A 112 3.75 14.87 -10.84
N GLN A 113 5.01 14.73 -11.27
CA GLN A 113 6.03 13.96 -10.56
C GLN A 113 6.26 14.43 -9.10
N THR A 114 5.94 15.68 -8.76
CA THR A 114 6.10 16.22 -7.40
C THR A 114 5.14 15.60 -6.38
N HIS A 115 4.02 15.00 -6.85
CA HIS A 115 3.01 14.35 -6.01
C HIS A 115 2.97 12.83 -6.19
N MET A 116 3.79 12.30 -7.10
CA MET A 116 3.85 10.88 -7.44
C MET A 116 4.86 10.18 -6.52
N SER A 117 4.46 9.06 -5.90
CA SER A 117 5.33 8.28 -5.03
C SER A 117 5.22 6.78 -5.29
N PRO A 118 5.74 6.30 -6.44
CA PRO A 118 5.85 4.88 -6.67
C PRO A 118 6.98 4.23 -5.86
N GLY A 119 7.91 5.02 -5.31
CA GLY A 119 9.10 4.54 -4.62
C GLY A 119 8.96 4.39 -3.11
N ASP A 120 7.83 4.77 -2.51
CA ASP A 120 7.61 4.75 -1.06
C ASP A 120 7.83 3.39 -0.42
N VAL A 121 7.22 2.33 -0.96
CA VAL A 121 7.39 0.96 -0.42
C VAL A 121 8.84 0.48 -0.57
N ALA A 122 9.48 0.76 -1.70
CA ALA A 122 10.89 0.38 -1.93
C ALA A 122 11.87 1.15 -1.04
N LEU A 123 11.55 2.39 -0.63
CA LEU A 123 12.34 3.13 0.35
C LEU A 123 12.19 2.55 1.75
N LEU A 124 10.96 2.21 2.15
CA LEU A 124 10.71 1.56 3.44
C LEU A 124 11.38 0.19 3.54
N ASP A 125 11.53 -0.54 2.43
CA ASP A 125 12.29 -1.81 2.39
C ASP A 125 13.78 -1.68 2.76
N THR A 126 14.31 -0.46 2.83
CA THR A 126 15.68 -0.21 3.31
C THR A 126 15.75 -0.08 4.83
N LEU A 127 14.60 -0.15 5.53
CA LEU A 127 14.43 -0.05 6.96
C LEU A 127 13.84 -1.35 7.51
N ASP A 128 14.21 -1.70 8.74
CA ASP A 128 13.72 -2.89 9.42
C ASP A 128 12.40 -2.61 10.18
N ASP A 129 11.65 -3.69 10.46
CA ASP A 129 10.46 -3.70 11.33
C ASP A 129 9.31 -2.75 10.93
N TRP A 130 9.15 -2.52 9.62
CA TRP A 130 7.98 -1.83 9.08
C TRP A 130 6.91 -2.82 8.61
N THR A 131 5.69 -2.64 9.13
CA THR A 131 4.50 -3.23 8.52
C THR A 131 3.96 -2.29 7.44
N VAL A 132 3.70 -2.79 6.24
CA VAL A 132 3.18 -2.00 5.12
C VAL A 132 1.85 -2.58 4.64
N HIS A 133 0.77 -1.87 4.94
CA HIS A 133 -0.59 -2.13 4.47
C HIS A 133 -0.87 -1.34 3.18
N VAL A 134 -1.50 -2.01 2.21
CA VAL A 134 -1.94 -1.46 0.93
C VAL A 134 -3.39 -1.90 0.69
N PRO A 135 -4.37 -1.29 1.38
CA PRO A 135 -5.78 -1.65 1.22
C PRO A 135 -6.26 -1.40 -0.22
N GLY A 136 -7.22 -2.22 -0.69
CA GLY A 136 -7.85 -2.06 -1.99
C GLY A 136 -9.27 -1.48 -1.93
N HIS A 137 -9.85 -1.35 -0.73
CA HIS A 137 -11.18 -0.77 -0.53
C HIS A 137 -11.25 0.09 0.75
N PRO A 138 -12.12 1.14 0.83
CA PRO A 138 -12.31 1.92 2.05
C PRO A 138 -12.58 1.09 3.33
N ASP A 139 -13.43 0.07 3.26
CA ASP A 139 -13.73 -0.79 4.43
C ASP A 139 -12.51 -1.62 4.88
N GLU A 140 -11.62 -1.99 3.93
CA GLU A 140 -10.36 -2.66 4.24
C GLU A 140 -9.37 -1.66 4.87
N ALA A 141 -9.34 -0.41 4.38
CA ALA A 141 -8.52 0.64 4.95
C ALA A 141 -8.89 0.95 6.41
N GLU A 142 -10.20 0.95 6.74
CA GLU A 142 -10.66 1.06 8.12
C GLU A 142 -10.14 -0.10 8.97
N THR A 143 -10.32 -1.34 8.50
CA THR A 143 -9.90 -2.55 9.23
C THR A 143 -8.40 -2.51 9.53
N LEU A 144 -7.58 -2.24 8.50
CA LEU A 144 -6.12 -2.20 8.64
C LEU A 144 -5.63 -1.00 9.45
N LEU A 145 -6.32 0.14 9.42
CA LEU A 145 -6.00 1.29 10.28
C LEU A 145 -6.25 0.95 11.76
N ARG A 146 -7.37 0.30 12.06
CA ARG A 146 -7.67 -0.15 13.43
C ARG A 146 -6.65 -1.17 13.91
N HIS A 147 -6.24 -2.12 13.06
CA HIS A 147 -5.15 -3.05 13.38
C HIS A 147 -3.82 -2.32 13.61
N ALA A 148 -3.48 -1.36 12.75
CA ALA A 148 -2.25 -0.57 12.89
C ALA A 148 -2.20 0.13 14.25
N VAL A 149 -3.29 0.79 14.67
CA VAL A 149 -3.38 1.46 15.98
C VAL A 149 -3.34 0.47 17.15
N ALA A 150 -3.95 -0.71 17.00
CA ALA A 150 -3.90 -1.75 18.01
C ALA A 150 -2.51 -2.40 18.16
N ALA A 151 -1.62 -2.26 17.18
CA ALA A 151 -0.27 -2.84 17.17
C ALA A 151 0.74 -2.11 18.08
N GLY A 152 0.30 -1.57 19.23
CA GLY A 152 1.21 -1.03 20.25
C GLY A 152 2.13 0.10 19.78
N ASP A 153 3.44 -0.14 19.78
CA ASP A 153 4.47 0.82 19.40
C ASP A 153 5.14 0.43 18.06
N ASP A 154 4.45 -0.37 17.24
CA ASP A 154 4.95 -0.81 15.95
C ASP A 154 4.98 0.33 14.92
N LYS A 155 5.94 0.23 13.99
CA LYS A 155 6.08 1.10 12.82
C LYS A 155 5.19 0.56 11.70
N VAL A 156 4.10 1.27 11.40
CA VAL A 156 3.11 0.83 10.41
C VAL A 156 2.92 1.91 9.36
N TYR A 157 2.93 1.51 8.09
CA TYR A 157 2.58 2.36 6.96
C TYR A 157 1.30 1.86 6.29
N VAL A 158 0.25 2.68 6.26
CA VAL A 158 -1.01 2.43 5.56
C VAL A 158 -1.05 3.31 4.31
N ARG A 159 -0.85 2.69 3.15
CA ARG A 159 -0.74 3.36 1.85
C ARG A 159 -2.10 3.46 1.17
N LEU A 160 -2.76 4.61 1.25
CA LEU A 160 -4.11 4.79 0.68
C LEU A 160 -4.05 5.25 -0.78
N SER A 161 -4.98 4.71 -1.58
CA SER A 161 -5.16 5.08 -2.98
C SER A 161 -6.55 5.67 -3.25
N LEU A 162 -6.66 6.49 -4.30
CA LEU A 162 -7.94 6.86 -4.91
C LEU A 162 -8.49 5.73 -5.79
N GLN A 163 -7.62 4.83 -6.28
CA GLN A 163 -8.04 3.60 -6.93
C GLN A 163 -8.68 2.68 -5.89
N ARG A 164 -9.74 1.98 -6.26
CA ARG A 164 -10.42 1.05 -5.37
C ARG A 164 -11.03 -0.11 -6.14
N ASN A 165 -11.06 -1.27 -5.52
CA ASN A 165 -11.84 -2.41 -5.97
C ASN A 165 -13.33 -2.12 -5.80
N ARG A 166 -14.18 -2.82 -6.55
CA ARG A 166 -15.63 -2.64 -6.53
C ARG A 166 -16.25 -3.08 -5.20
N LEU A 167 -15.72 -4.14 -4.61
CA LEU A 167 -16.21 -4.74 -3.37
C LEU A 167 -15.03 -4.91 -2.40
N PRO A 168 -15.24 -4.74 -1.09
CA PRO A 168 -14.27 -5.16 -0.09
C PRO A 168 -14.19 -6.68 -0.03
N LEU A 169 -13.04 -7.18 0.41
CA LEU A 169 -12.88 -8.57 0.86
C LEU A 169 -12.59 -8.62 2.36
N PRO A 170 -12.95 -9.72 3.05
CA PRO A 170 -12.68 -9.88 4.48
C PRO A 170 -11.17 -10.14 4.70
N VAL A 171 -10.41 -9.07 4.86
CA VAL A 171 -8.96 -9.12 5.08
C VAL A 171 -8.63 -8.87 6.55
N ASP A 172 -7.71 -9.68 7.09
CA ASP A 172 -7.15 -9.47 8.42
C ASP A 172 -5.82 -8.68 8.39
N GLY A 173 -5.23 -8.55 7.20
CA GLY A 173 -3.90 -7.95 7.00
C GLY A 173 -2.74 -8.84 7.43
N ALA A 174 -3.00 -10.09 7.83
CA ALA A 174 -1.98 -11.04 8.27
C ALA A 174 -1.57 -11.99 7.15
N ARG A 175 -2.51 -12.38 6.27
CA ARG A 175 -2.25 -13.35 5.21
C ARG A 175 -2.75 -12.91 3.84
N PHE A 176 -2.16 -13.46 2.79
CA PHE A 176 -2.72 -13.35 1.44
C PHE A 176 -4.00 -14.19 1.35
N LEU A 177 -5.02 -13.65 0.68
CA LEU A 177 -6.30 -14.31 0.46
C LEU A 177 -6.34 -14.93 -0.93
N THR A 178 -6.55 -16.24 -1.03
CA THR A 178 -6.84 -16.88 -2.34
C THR A 178 -8.23 -16.48 -2.80
N VAL A 179 -8.33 -15.77 -3.93
CA VAL A 179 -9.60 -15.32 -4.51
C VAL A 179 -10.04 -16.17 -5.71
N ARG A 180 -9.11 -16.89 -6.33
CA ARG A 180 -9.38 -17.87 -7.39
C ARG A 180 -8.26 -18.91 -7.44
N GLU A 181 -8.63 -20.16 -7.68
CA GLU A 181 -7.69 -21.27 -7.87
C GLU A 181 -7.45 -21.53 -9.37
N GLY A 182 -6.25 -22.00 -9.70
CA GLY A 182 -5.81 -22.44 -11.02
C GLY A 182 -4.49 -23.23 -10.93
N ARG A 183 -3.95 -23.71 -12.06
CA ARG A 183 -2.85 -24.70 -12.10
C ARG A 183 -1.61 -24.33 -12.93
N ALA A 184 -1.62 -23.19 -13.60
CA ALA A 184 -0.55 -22.75 -14.51
C ALA A 184 0.33 -21.60 -13.95
N GLY A 185 0.15 -21.23 -12.69
CA GLY A 185 0.95 -20.24 -11.98
C GLY A 185 0.16 -19.48 -10.92
N VAL A 186 0.83 -18.57 -10.23
CA VAL A 186 0.28 -17.72 -9.19
C VAL A 186 0.41 -16.25 -9.59
N VAL A 187 -0.68 -15.49 -9.48
CA VAL A 187 -0.71 -14.04 -9.63
C VAL A 187 -1.07 -13.42 -8.28
N VAL A 188 -0.19 -12.59 -7.72
CA VAL A 188 -0.45 -11.83 -6.49
C VAL A 188 -0.89 -10.42 -6.88
N ALA A 189 -2.15 -10.08 -6.63
CA ALA A 189 -2.68 -8.74 -6.78
C ALA A 189 -2.57 -7.97 -5.46
N VAL A 190 -1.93 -6.81 -5.49
CA VAL A 190 -1.76 -5.97 -4.29
C VAL A 190 -2.79 -4.85 -4.25
N GLY A 191 -3.59 -4.80 -3.17
CA GLY A 191 -4.53 -3.73 -2.86
C GLY A 191 -5.44 -3.33 -4.03
N PRO A 192 -5.36 -2.08 -4.52
CA PRO A 192 -6.27 -1.58 -5.56
C PRO A 192 -6.10 -2.25 -6.93
N MET A 193 -5.11 -3.14 -7.12
CA MET A 193 -4.89 -3.84 -8.38
C MET A 193 -5.82 -5.04 -8.59
N LEU A 194 -6.56 -5.49 -7.56
CA LEU A 194 -7.30 -6.75 -7.60
C LEU A 194 -8.30 -6.83 -8.75
N ASP A 195 -9.18 -5.83 -8.92
CA ASP A 195 -10.20 -5.87 -9.98
C ASP A 195 -9.58 -5.92 -11.38
N ALA A 196 -8.52 -5.14 -11.61
CA ALA A 196 -7.80 -5.15 -12.89
C ALA A 196 -7.13 -6.50 -13.15
N VAL A 197 -6.56 -7.13 -12.11
CA VAL A 197 -5.98 -8.48 -12.21
C VAL A 197 -7.07 -9.52 -12.50
N LEU A 198 -8.20 -9.48 -11.80
CA LEU A 198 -9.30 -10.43 -12.00
C LEU A 198 -9.82 -10.37 -13.44
N ALA A 199 -10.00 -9.17 -14.00
CA ALA A 199 -10.40 -8.97 -15.39
C ALA A 199 -9.30 -9.43 -16.38
N ALA A 200 -8.04 -9.09 -16.11
CA ALA A 200 -6.90 -9.48 -16.94
C ALA A 200 -6.74 -11.00 -17.07
N THR A 201 -7.07 -11.71 -15.99
CA THR A 201 -6.85 -13.15 -15.85
C THR A 201 -8.11 -13.99 -16.05
N GLU A 202 -9.23 -13.38 -16.46
CA GLU A 202 -10.45 -14.10 -16.82
C GLU A 202 -10.18 -15.11 -17.95
N GLY A 203 -10.48 -16.39 -17.71
CA GLY A 203 -10.22 -17.49 -18.64
C GLY A 203 -8.79 -18.04 -18.61
N LEU A 204 -7.90 -17.51 -17.77
CA LEU A 204 -6.56 -18.08 -17.55
C LEU A 204 -6.60 -19.05 -16.37
N ASP A 205 -5.90 -20.18 -16.50
CA ASP A 205 -5.77 -21.20 -15.45
C ASP A 205 -4.71 -20.82 -14.40
N VAL A 206 -4.87 -19.67 -13.74
CA VAL A 206 -3.92 -19.17 -12.73
C VAL A 206 -4.60 -18.98 -11.39
N THR A 207 -3.89 -19.33 -10.33
CA THR A 207 -4.28 -18.97 -8.97
C THR A 207 -4.07 -17.48 -8.77
N VAL A 208 -5.05 -16.80 -8.17
CA VAL A 208 -4.95 -15.37 -7.83
C VAL A 208 -4.99 -15.23 -6.31
N LEU A 209 -3.91 -14.66 -5.77
CA LEU A 209 -3.80 -14.25 -4.37
C LEU A 209 -4.05 -12.74 -4.27
N TYR A 210 -4.71 -12.32 -3.21
CA TYR A 210 -4.95 -10.93 -2.87
C TYR A 210 -4.15 -10.54 -1.63
N ALA A 211 -3.34 -9.49 -1.75
CA ALA A 211 -2.48 -8.99 -0.68
C ALA A 211 -2.87 -7.57 -0.30
N THR A 212 -3.27 -7.35 0.95
CA THR A 212 -3.47 -6.02 1.55
C THR A 212 -2.37 -5.63 2.53
N THR A 213 -1.42 -6.54 2.78
CA THR A 213 -0.18 -6.29 3.52
C THR A 213 0.95 -6.84 2.69
N VAL A 214 1.99 -6.05 2.45
CA VAL A 214 3.15 -6.47 1.64
C VAL A 214 4.42 -6.62 2.47
N ARG A 215 4.46 -5.99 3.64
CA ARG A 215 5.47 -6.20 4.68
C ARG A 215 4.77 -6.42 6.02
N PRO A 216 5.09 -7.50 6.77
CA PRO A 216 5.86 -8.66 6.30
C PRO A 216 5.21 -9.32 5.08
N PHE A 217 6.02 -9.93 4.21
CA PHE A 217 5.52 -10.64 3.03
C PHE A 217 5.04 -12.03 3.44
N ASP A 218 3.85 -12.44 3.01
CA ASP A 218 3.30 -13.76 3.33
C ASP A 218 3.92 -14.86 2.46
N ALA A 219 5.15 -15.22 2.82
CA ALA A 219 5.91 -16.29 2.18
C ALA A 219 5.20 -17.65 2.27
N THR A 220 4.42 -17.87 3.34
CA THR A 220 3.72 -19.14 3.57
C THR A 220 2.59 -19.32 2.57
N ALA A 221 1.72 -18.32 2.41
CA ALA A 221 0.63 -18.39 1.44
C ALA A 221 1.16 -18.46 0.00
N LEU A 222 2.22 -17.72 -0.32
CA LEU A 222 2.85 -17.81 -1.64
C LEU A 222 3.35 -19.23 -1.92
N ARG A 223 4.12 -19.83 -0.99
CA ARG A 223 4.64 -21.19 -1.13
C ARG A 223 3.51 -22.20 -1.32
N GLN A 224 2.50 -22.17 -0.46
CA GLN A 224 1.34 -23.07 -0.56
C GLN A 224 0.63 -22.95 -1.90
N ALA A 225 0.44 -21.73 -2.40
CA ALA A 225 -0.16 -21.51 -3.71
C ALA A 225 0.71 -22.08 -4.83
N THR A 226 2.04 -21.89 -4.79
CA THR A 226 2.93 -22.40 -5.82
C THR A 226 3.05 -23.92 -5.84
N GLU A 227 2.93 -24.59 -4.68
CA GLU A 227 2.89 -26.06 -4.60
C GLU A 227 1.66 -26.63 -5.32
N ALA A 228 0.52 -25.96 -5.23
CA ALA A 228 -0.72 -26.39 -5.85
C ALA A 228 -0.88 -25.94 -7.31
N ALA A 229 -0.36 -24.75 -7.65
CA ALA A 229 -0.69 -24.04 -8.88
C ALA A 229 0.46 -23.91 -9.88
N GLY A 230 1.66 -24.38 -9.56
CA GLY A 230 2.86 -24.15 -10.36
C GLY A 230 3.71 -22.98 -9.83
N THR A 231 4.98 -22.95 -10.23
CA THR A 231 6.02 -22.12 -9.59
C THR A 231 6.28 -20.79 -10.30
N ASP A 232 5.54 -20.49 -11.37
CA ASP A 232 5.58 -19.16 -12.00
C ASP A 232 4.78 -18.16 -11.17
N VAL A 233 5.42 -17.07 -10.77
CA VAL A 233 4.81 -16.02 -9.93
C VAL A 233 4.77 -14.71 -10.67
N VAL A 234 3.60 -14.08 -10.74
CA VAL A 234 3.43 -12.70 -11.19
C VAL A 234 2.99 -11.83 -10.01
N LEU A 235 3.76 -10.79 -9.71
CA LEU A 235 3.41 -9.79 -8.70
C LEU A 235 2.85 -8.57 -9.43
N VAL A 236 1.64 -8.13 -9.06
CA VAL A 236 1.00 -6.94 -9.63
C VAL A 236 0.83 -5.89 -8.54
N GLU A 237 1.72 -4.91 -8.54
CA GLU A 237 1.91 -3.96 -7.46
C GLU A 237 1.50 -2.54 -7.90
N PRO A 238 0.78 -1.76 -7.07
CA PRO A 238 0.35 -0.39 -7.39
C PRO A 238 1.47 0.65 -7.18
N TYR A 239 2.73 0.21 -7.11
CA TYR A 239 3.96 0.99 -6.88
C TYR A 239 5.08 0.44 -7.76
N LEU A 240 6.34 0.82 -7.55
CA LEU A 240 7.45 0.44 -8.42
C LEU A 240 7.45 -1.05 -8.78
N ALA A 241 7.55 -1.34 -10.07
CA ALA A 241 7.56 -2.69 -10.59
C ALA A 241 8.70 -3.51 -9.98
N GLY A 242 8.34 -4.67 -9.42
CA GLY A 242 9.30 -5.65 -8.92
C GLY A 242 9.80 -5.40 -7.50
N THR A 243 9.14 -4.53 -6.73
CA THR A 243 9.53 -4.20 -5.35
C THR A 243 9.45 -5.44 -4.44
N SER A 244 8.46 -6.33 -4.60
CA SER A 244 8.38 -7.57 -3.80
C SER A 244 9.03 -8.80 -4.44
N THR A 245 9.77 -8.64 -5.55
CA THR A 245 10.38 -9.80 -6.25
C THR A 245 11.43 -10.52 -5.38
N ARG A 246 12.22 -9.77 -4.61
CA ARG A 246 13.19 -10.35 -3.66
C ARG A 246 12.48 -11.21 -2.61
N ALA A 247 11.40 -10.70 -2.01
CA ALA A 247 10.64 -11.42 -1.00
C ALA A 247 10.01 -12.71 -1.55
N ALA A 248 9.46 -12.66 -2.77
CA ALA A 248 8.95 -13.84 -3.46
C ALA A 248 10.07 -14.87 -3.77
N ALA A 249 11.23 -14.40 -4.21
CA ALA A 249 12.37 -15.27 -4.50
C ALA A 249 12.95 -15.94 -3.24
N GLU A 250 12.99 -15.22 -2.12
CA GLU A 250 13.39 -15.76 -0.81
C GLU A 250 12.39 -16.81 -0.32
N ALA A 251 11.09 -16.53 -0.45
CA ALA A 251 10.02 -17.45 -0.09
C ALA A 251 10.07 -18.78 -0.87
N LEU A 252 10.69 -18.79 -2.06
CA LEU A 252 10.81 -19.93 -2.97
C LEU A 252 12.26 -20.33 -3.24
N SER A 253 13.19 -19.98 -2.34
CA SER A 253 14.64 -20.09 -2.55
C SER A 253 15.16 -21.52 -2.83
N ASP A 254 14.40 -22.54 -2.44
CA ASP A 254 14.67 -23.97 -2.63
C ASP A 254 13.91 -24.60 -3.81
N VAL A 255 13.10 -23.82 -4.55
CA VAL A 255 12.26 -24.30 -5.65
C VAL A 255 12.65 -23.58 -6.95
N PRO A 256 12.88 -24.28 -8.09
CA PRO A 256 13.04 -23.62 -9.39
C PRO A 256 11.77 -22.84 -9.77
N HIS A 257 11.91 -21.52 -9.91
CA HIS A 257 10.78 -20.62 -10.13
C HIS A 257 11.16 -19.46 -11.06
N ARG A 258 10.14 -18.79 -11.63
CA ARG A 258 10.28 -17.53 -12.35
C ARG A 258 9.40 -16.49 -11.66
N VAL A 259 9.89 -15.26 -11.55
CA VAL A 259 9.10 -14.14 -11.01
C VAL A 259 9.01 -13.00 -12.02
N LEU A 260 7.80 -12.53 -12.28
CA LEU A 260 7.53 -11.32 -13.03
C LEU A 260 6.97 -10.24 -12.10
N GLY A 261 7.69 -9.13 -11.95
CA GLY A 261 7.21 -7.95 -11.23
C GLY A 261 6.55 -6.95 -12.19
N LEU A 262 5.25 -6.72 -12.01
CA LEU A 262 4.48 -5.70 -12.72
C LEU A 262 4.11 -4.58 -11.76
N GLY A 263 4.27 -3.34 -12.22
CA GLY A 263 3.98 -2.15 -11.44
C GLY A 263 4.35 -0.89 -12.21
N VAL A 264 4.56 0.20 -11.48
CA VAL A 264 4.95 1.50 -12.04
C VAL A 264 6.39 1.42 -12.55
N GLY A 265 6.60 1.87 -13.78
CA GLY A 265 7.93 1.89 -14.39
C GLY A 265 8.83 2.97 -13.77
N ARG A 266 10.15 2.74 -13.76
CA ARG A 266 11.14 3.72 -13.27
C ARG A 266 11.27 4.97 -14.12
N ARG A 267 10.91 4.88 -15.41
CA ARG A 267 10.95 6.02 -16.32
C ARG A 267 9.78 6.94 -16.00
N GLU A 268 10.10 8.18 -15.66
CA GLU A 268 9.12 9.24 -15.46
C GLU A 268 8.16 9.34 -16.66
N LEU A 269 6.87 9.28 -16.39
CA LEU A 269 5.84 9.53 -17.38
C LEU A 269 5.61 11.04 -17.49
N ARG A 270 6.27 11.69 -18.46
CA ARG A 270 6.17 13.15 -18.69
C ARG A 270 4.93 13.57 -19.47
N ARG A 271 3.84 12.83 -19.33
CA ARG A 271 2.56 13.11 -19.99
C ARG A 271 1.55 13.39 -18.89
N TYR A 272 0.82 14.49 -19.02
CA TYR A 272 -0.39 14.70 -18.24
C TYR A 272 -1.48 13.75 -18.74
N GLY A 273 -2.44 13.44 -17.88
CA GLY A 273 -3.57 12.61 -18.24
C GLY A 273 -4.48 12.34 -17.05
N THR A 274 -5.45 11.47 -17.25
CA THR A 274 -6.29 10.90 -16.21
C THR A 274 -5.59 9.75 -15.49
N LEU A 275 -6.17 9.29 -14.38
CA LEU A 275 -5.67 8.12 -13.67
C LEU A 275 -5.67 6.88 -14.58
N ASP A 276 -6.74 6.68 -15.37
CA ASP A 276 -6.88 5.56 -16.29
C ASP A 276 -5.83 5.61 -17.41
N GLU A 277 -5.50 6.81 -17.91
CA GLU A 277 -4.43 7.00 -18.90
C GLU A 277 -3.05 6.66 -18.30
N HIS A 278 -2.81 6.99 -17.03
CA HIS A 278 -1.59 6.58 -16.31
C HIS A 278 -1.54 5.06 -16.11
N LEU A 279 -2.65 4.41 -15.73
CA LEU A 279 -2.73 2.96 -15.63
C LEU A 279 -2.40 2.29 -16.95
N ALA A 280 -3.03 2.73 -18.05
CA ALA A 280 -2.76 2.21 -19.39
C ALA A 280 -1.30 2.45 -19.82
N ALA A 281 -0.73 3.62 -19.53
CA ALA A 281 0.65 3.95 -19.86
C ALA A 281 1.68 3.07 -19.11
N HIS A 282 1.35 2.61 -17.90
CA HIS A 282 2.15 1.62 -17.14
C HIS A 282 1.76 0.16 -17.46
N GLY A 283 0.76 -0.05 -18.32
CA GLY A 283 0.19 -1.36 -18.67
C GLY A 283 -0.56 -2.03 -17.51
N LEU A 284 -0.93 -1.27 -16.48
CA LEU A 284 -1.61 -1.75 -15.28
C LEU A 284 -3.15 -1.81 -15.46
N ASP A 285 -3.65 -1.44 -16.64
CA ASP A 285 -5.02 -1.73 -17.03
C ASP A 285 -5.21 -3.23 -17.33
N ALA A 286 -6.46 -3.69 -17.35
CA ALA A 286 -6.77 -5.11 -17.54
C ALA A 286 -6.17 -5.67 -18.84
N ARG A 287 -6.11 -4.86 -19.91
CA ARG A 287 -5.53 -5.26 -21.20
C ARG A 287 -4.01 -5.45 -21.09
N GLY A 288 -3.29 -4.46 -20.59
CA GLY A 288 -1.83 -4.54 -20.45
C GLY A 288 -1.38 -5.60 -19.45
N LEU A 289 -2.18 -5.85 -18.40
CA LEU A 289 -1.95 -6.96 -17.49
C LEU A 289 -2.17 -8.31 -18.18
N ARG A 290 -3.27 -8.48 -18.94
CA ARG A 290 -3.57 -9.73 -19.66
C ARG A 290 -2.44 -10.11 -20.62
N GLU A 291 -2.00 -9.16 -21.44
CA GLU A 291 -0.92 -9.37 -22.41
C GLU A 291 0.36 -9.87 -21.72
N ARG A 292 0.76 -9.23 -20.61
CA ARG A 292 2.00 -9.56 -19.89
C ARG A 292 1.90 -10.84 -19.07
N ILE A 293 0.78 -11.06 -18.38
CA ILE A 293 0.53 -12.28 -17.59
C ILE A 293 0.46 -13.49 -18.53
N GLY A 294 -0.35 -13.41 -19.60
CA GLY A 294 -0.52 -14.52 -20.54
C GLY A 294 0.75 -14.88 -21.30
N ALA A 295 1.58 -13.89 -21.65
CA ALA A 295 2.89 -14.14 -22.26
C ALA A 295 3.86 -14.84 -21.29
N PHE A 296 3.80 -14.50 -20.00
CA PHE A 296 4.70 -15.06 -18.99
C PHE A 296 4.34 -16.49 -18.59
N THR A 297 3.05 -16.77 -18.35
CA THR A 297 2.57 -18.09 -17.94
C THR A 297 2.41 -19.07 -19.11
N GLY A 298 2.65 -18.62 -20.34
CA GLY A 298 2.47 -19.45 -21.55
C GLY A 298 1.00 -19.70 -21.93
N ALA A 299 0.04 -19.15 -21.17
CA ALA A 299 -1.39 -19.31 -21.41
C ALA A 299 -1.90 -18.54 -22.64
N GLY A 300 -1.11 -17.60 -23.20
CA GLY A 300 -1.46 -16.82 -24.39
C GLY A 300 -1.19 -17.50 -25.74
N ALA A 301 -0.58 -18.69 -25.77
CA ALA A 301 -0.19 -19.36 -27.03
C ALA A 301 -1.27 -20.26 -27.65
N VAL A 302 -2.47 -20.34 -27.06
CA VAL A 302 -3.56 -21.20 -27.54
C VAL A 302 -4.66 -20.35 -28.20
N SER A 303 -4.32 -19.71 -29.32
CA SER A 303 -5.27 -19.16 -30.30
C SER A 303 -4.50 -18.60 -31.50
N ALA A 304 -4.00 -19.49 -32.35
CA ALA A 304 -3.61 -19.18 -33.73
C ALA A 304 -4.53 -19.95 -34.67
#